data_AF-A0A836RVV3-F1
#
_entry.id   AF-A0A836RVV3-F1
#
_cell.length_a   1.000
_cell.length_b   1.000
_cell.length_c   1.000
_cell.angle_alpha   90.00
_cell.angle_beta   90.00
_cell.angle_gamma   90.00
#
_symmetry.space_group_name_H-M   'P 1'
#
loop_
_entity.id
_entity.type
_entity.pdbx_description
1 polymer ?
#
loop_
_entity_poly.entity_id
_entity_poly.type
_entity_poly.pdbx_seq_one_letter_code
_entity_poly.pdbx_strand_id
1 'polypeptide(L)'
;MVLDYLPEVFKLTGTPYFLTVGVIGLPEAAAIMMGDPKAWREGSRSQWREMAEWMRQTVEYIVGHTRRWSMRTGLAFNVEEVPGESAAAKLARRDSRLYPRVLNYLPDPEEPV
;
A
#
# COMPACT_ATOMS: atom_id res chain seq x y z
N MET A 1 -12.77 -17.45 4.76
CA MET A 1 -11.99 -17.49 6.03
C MET A 1 -10.51 -17.34 5.71
N VAL A 2 -9.68 -16.88 6.66
CA VAL A 2 -8.20 -16.81 6.53
C VAL A 2 -7.58 -18.12 5.99
N LEU A 3 -8.18 -19.26 6.33
CA LEU A 3 -7.78 -20.59 5.88
C LEU A 3 -7.87 -20.80 4.37
N ASP A 4 -8.67 -20.01 3.65
CA ASP A 4 -8.83 -20.10 2.19
C ASP A 4 -7.67 -19.45 1.43
N TYR A 5 -6.91 -18.54 2.07
CA TYR A 5 -5.91 -17.72 1.39
C TYR A 5 -4.51 -18.34 1.34
N LEU A 6 -4.12 -19.11 2.36
CA LEU A 6 -2.79 -19.73 2.45
C LEU A 6 -2.85 -21.09 3.19
N PRO A 7 -3.56 -22.10 2.65
CA PRO A 7 -3.64 -23.42 3.27
C PRO A 7 -2.26 -24.08 3.44
N GLU A 8 -1.28 -23.74 2.59
CA GLU A 8 0.10 -24.22 2.72
C GLU A 8 0.78 -23.66 3.97
N VAL A 9 0.52 -22.40 4.32
CA VAL A 9 1.15 -21.74 5.45
C VAL A 9 0.55 -22.20 6.77
N PHE A 10 -0.78 -22.36 6.85
CA PHE A 10 -1.40 -22.94 8.05
C PHE A 10 -0.91 -24.37 8.29
N LYS A 11 -0.76 -25.17 7.22
CA LYS A 11 -0.14 -26.50 7.29
C LYS A 11 1.31 -26.47 7.77
N LEU A 12 2.06 -25.39 7.48
CA LEU A 12 3.45 -25.22 7.86
C LEU A 12 3.63 -24.70 9.30
N THR A 13 2.79 -23.77 9.75
CA THR A 13 3.00 -23.04 11.01
C THR A 13 2.10 -23.48 12.16
N GLY A 14 0.93 -24.07 11.86
CA GLY A 14 -0.08 -24.43 12.86
C GLY A 14 -0.67 -23.25 13.64
N THR A 15 -0.47 -22.00 13.19
CA THR A 15 -0.93 -20.77 13.87
C THR A 15 -1.79 -19.88 12.97
N PRO A 16 -2.84 -19.22 13.52
CA PRO A 16 -3.64 -18.24 12.79
C PRO A 16 -3.00 -16.85 12.73
N TYR A 17 -1.85 -16.62 13.38
CA TYR A 17 -1.18 -15.31 13.42
C TYR A 17 -0.32 -15.06 12.18
N PHE A 18 -0.33 -13.82 11.69
CA PHE A 18 0.49 -13.37 10.57
C PHE A 18 1.46 -12.28 10.99
N LEU A 19 2.60 -12.24 10.30
CA LEU A 19 3.46 -11.07 10.21
C LEU A 19 2.97 -10.18 9.08
N THR A 20 2.40 -9.04 9.43
CA THR A 20 1.75 -8.15 8.46
C THR A 20 2.74 -7.24 7.74
N VAL A 21 2.70 -7.25 6.42
CA VAL A 21 3.30 -6.22 5.57
C VAL A 21 2.25 -5.14 5.33
N GLY A 22 2.37 -4.03 6.06
CA GLY A 22 1.45 -2.90 5.94
C GLY A 22 1.72 -2.04 4.72
N VAL A 23 0.65 -1.64 4.02
CA VAL A 23 0.66 -0.75 2.86
C VAL A 23 -0.25 0.45 3.15
N ILE A 24 0.15 1.65 2.72
CA ILE A 24 -0.65 2.87 2.88
C ILE A 24 -0.28 3.88 1.79
N GLY A 25 -1.22 4.77 1.43
CA GLY A 25 -0.97 5.86 0.49
C GLY A 25 -0.91 5.41 -0.98
N LEU A 26 -1.60 4.31 -1.33
CA LEU A 26 -1.64 3.79 -2.70
C LEU A 26 -2.23 4.80 -3.71
N PRO A 27 -3.33 5.52 -3.42
CA PRO A 27 -3.87 6.53 -4.33
C PRO A 27 -2.89 7.68 -4.59
N GLU A 28 -2.23 8.19 -3.54
CA GLU A 28 -1.23 9.25 -3.64
C GLU A 28 -0.01 8.78 -4.44
N ALA A 29 0.47 7.56 -4.17
CA ALA A 29 1.56 6.95 -4.92
C ALA A 29 1.21 6.80 -6.42
N ALA A 30 0.00 6.32 -6.73
CA ALA A 30 -0.48 6.20 -8.10
C ALA A 30 -0.54 7.56 -8.81
N ALA A 31 -1.05 8.59 -8.14
CA ALA A 31 -1.09 9.96 -8.68
C ALA A 31 0.32 10.52 -8.94
N ILE A 32 1.27 10.28 -8.04
CA ILE A 32 2.69 10.65 -8.22
C ILE A 32 3.26 9.96 -9.46
N MET A 33 3.02 8.66 -9.63
CA MET A 33 3.52 7.91 -10.78
C MET A 33 2.90 8.36 -12.11
N MET A 34 1.64 8.81 -12.08
CA MET A 34 0.96 9.41 -13.24
C MET A 34 1.37 10.87 -13.50
N GLY A 35 2.07 11.52 -12.57
CA GLY A 35 2.45 12.92 -12.69
C GLY A 35 1.28 13.91 -12.58
N ASP A 36 0.13 13.49 -12.06
CA ASP A 36 -1.07 14.32 -11.93
C ASP A 36 -1.55 14.39 -10.46
N PRO A 37 -1.30 15.51 -9.75
CA PRO A 37 -1.70 15.68 -8.35
C PRO A 37 -3.21 15.74 -8.11
N LYS A 38 -4.01 15.93 -9.16
CA LYS A 38 -5.47 15.95 -9.07
C LYS A 38 -6.09 14.59 -9.32
N ALA A 39 -5.37 13.66 -9.94
CA ALA A 39 -5.93 12.38 -10.38
C ALA A 39 -6.65 11.60 -9.26
N TRP A 40 -6.11 11.60 -8.05
CA TRP A 40 -6.70 10.84 -6.94
C TRP A 40 -7.85 11.55 -6.22
N ARG A 41 -8.03 12.87 -6.41
CA ARG A 41 -9.09 13.69 -5.78
C ARG A 41 -10.22 14.06 -6.74
N GLU A 42 -9.84 14.46 -7.95
CA GLU A 42 -10.72 15.08 -8.96
C GLU A 42 -10.56 14.39 -10.34
N GLY A 43 -9.91 13.23 -10.38
CA GLY A 43 -9.64 12.53 -11.64
C GLY A 43 -10.89 12.11 -12.41
N SER A 44 -10.74 12.00 -13.72
CA SER A 44 -11.75 11.39 -14.58
C SER A 44 -11.84 9.87 -14.33
N ARG A 45 -12.96 9.27 -14.75
CA ARG A 45 -13.13 7.81 -14.73
C ARG A 45 -12.00 7.05 -15.44
N SER A 46 -11.44 7.62 -16.51
CA SER A 46 -10.31 7.01 -17.23
C SER A 46 -9.04 7.02 -16.38
N GLN A 47 -8.75 8.14 -15.71
CA GLN A 47 -7.58 8.26 -14.83
C GLN A 47 -7.69 7.31 -13.63
N TRP A 48 -8.87 7.24 -12.99
CA TRP A 48 -9.07 6.30 -11.88
C TRP A 48 -8.90 4.84 -12.30
N ARG A 49 -9.27 4.49 -13.55
CA ARG A 49 -9.04 3.13 -14.07
C ARG A 49 -7.55 2.84 -14.23
N GLU A 50 -6.78 3.80 -14.74
CA GLU A 50 -5.33 3.66 -14.89
C GLU A 50 -4.63 3.58 -13.53
N MET A 51 -5.02 4.43 -12.58
CA MET A 51 -4.56 4.36 -11.20
C MET A 51 -4.88 3.01 -10.55
N ALA A 52 -6.12 2.53 -10.71
CA ALA A 52 -6.55 1.25 -10.14
C ALA A 52 -5.73 0.08 -10.72
N GLU A 53 -5.41 0.12 -12.00
CA GLU A 53 -4.56 -0.89 -12.63
C GLU A 53 -3.12 -0.83 -12.08
N TRP A 54 -2.56 0.36 -11.90
CA TRP A 54 -1.24 0.53 -11.29
C TRP A 54 -1.22 0.03 -9.83
N MET A 55 -2.24 0.37 -9.03
CA MET A 55 -2.38 -0.10 -7.65
C MET A 55 -2.52 -1.62 -7.59
N ARG A 56 -3.32 -2.22 -8.48
CA ARG A 56 -3.48 -3.68 -8.59
C ARG A 56 -2.14 -4.38 -8.84
N GLN A 57 -1.38 -3.91 -9.82
CA GLN A 57 -0.06 -4.48 -10.15
C GLN A 57 0.93 -4.34 -8.98
N THR A 58 0.89 -3.21 -8.28
CA THR A 58 1.72 -2.96 -7.08
C THR A 58 1.37 -3.93 -5.96
N VAL A 59 0.09 -4.11 -5.65
CA VAL A 59 -0.37 -5.06 -4.62
C VAL A 59 -0.01 -6.50 -5.01
N GLU A 60 -0.20 -6.90 -6.27
CA GLU A 60 0.18 -8.24 -6.75
C GLU A 60 1.68 -8.51 -6.59
N TYR A 61 2.52 -7.52 -6.89
CA TYR A 61 3.95 -7.61 -6.69
C TYR A 61 4.29 -7.84 -5.21
N ILE A 62 3.71 -7.03 -4.31
CA ILE A 62 3.93 -7.13 -2.86
C ILE A 62 3.47 -8.51 -2.37
N VAL A 63 2.25 -8.94 -2.70
CA VAL A 63 1.70 -10.24 -2.33
C VAL A 63 2.59 -11.39 -2.80
N GLY A 64 3.06 -11.35 -4.05
CA GLY A 64 3.97 -12.35 -4.60
C GLY A 64 5.28 -12.42 -3.83
N HIS A 65 5.84 -11.27 -3.41
CA HIS A 65 7.07 -11.21 -2.63
C HIS A 65 6.87 -11.73 -1.20
N THR A 66 5.79 -11.30 -0.55
CA THR A 66 5.38 -11.74 0.79
C THR A 66 5.15 -13.26 0.83
N ARG A 67 4.50 -13.84 -0.19
CA ARG A 67 4.33 -15.30 -0.30
C ARG A 67 5.67 -16.04 -0.38
N ARG A 68 6.64 -15.52 -1.15
CA ARG A 68 7.99 -16.12 -1.21
C ARG A 68 8.70 -16.07 0.14
N TRP A 69 8.53 -15.01 0.92
CA TRP A 69 9.05 -14.96 2.29
C TRP A 69 8.43 -16.05 3.14
N SER A 70 7.10 -16.20 3.10
CA SER A 70 6.41 -17.24 3.87
C SER A 70 6.92 -18.64 3.53
N MET A 71 7.10 -18.95 2.24
CA MET A 71 7.65 -20.23 1.80
C MET A 71 9.10 -20.46 2.25
N ARG A 72 9.92 -19.41 2.25
CA ARG A 72 11.35 -19.52 2.57
C ARG A 72 11.61 -19.62 4.07
N THR A 73 10.87 -18.87 4.88
CA THR A 73 11.08 -18.82 6.34
C THR A 73 10.19 -19.78 7.11
N GLY A 74 9.16 -20.32 6.46
CA GLY A 74 8.13 -21.11 7.13
C GLY A 74 7.26 -20.28 8.08
N LEU A 75 7.28 -18.95 8.00
CA LEU A 75 6.43 -18.06 8.80
C LEU A 75 5.27 -17.53 7.97
N ALA A 76 4.13 -17.25 8.61
CA ALA A 76 2.97 -16.71 7.91
C ALA A 76 3.09 -15.20 7.74
N PHE A 77 3.11 -14.70 6.51
CA PHE A 77 2.97 -13.28 6.21
C PHE A 77 1.70 -12.98 5.43
N ASN A 78 1.05 -11.86 5.73
CA ASN A 78 -0.04 -11.28 4.95
C ASN A 78 0.29 -9.84 4.52
N VAL A 79 -0.58 -9.28 3.67
CA VAL A 79 -0.51 -7.88 3.23
C VAL A 79 -1.81 -7.21 3.64
N GLU A 80 -1.73 -6.01 4.18
CA GLU A 80 -2.90 -5.26 4.68
C GLU A 80 -2.76 -3.77 4.37
N GLU A 81 -3.86 -3.13 4.00
CA GLU A 81 -3.96 -1.67 4.02
C GLU A 81 -4.15 -1.21 5.47
N VAL A 82 -3.16 -0.50 6.02
CA VAL A 82 -3.16 -0.16 7.45
C VAL A 82 -3.92 1.14 7.72
N PRO A 83 -4.63 1.27 8.88
CA PRO A 83 -5.41 2.47 9.20
C PRO A 83 -4.63 3.78 9.21
N GLY A 84 -3.32 3.73 9.50
CA GLY A 84 -2.44 4.87 9.27
C GLY A 84 -2.54 6.05 10.23
N GLU A 85 -3.38 6.01 11.28
CA GLU A 85 -3.73 7.15 12.14
C GLU A 85 -2.56 8.09 12.50
N SER A 86 -1.40 7.53 12.88
CA SER A 86 -0.18 8.31 13.11
C SER A 86 0.91 8.11 12.06
N ALA A 87 0.83 7.02 11.29
CA ALA A 87 1.84 6.66 10.30
C ALA A 87 1.70 7.50 9.03
N ALA A 88 0.49 7.67 8.50
CA ALA A 88 0.20 8.49 7.32
C ALA A 88 0.79 9.90 7.50
N ALA A 89 0.48 10.50 8.65
CA ALA A 89 0.96 11.80 9.07
C ALA A 89 2.48 11.94 9.04
N LYS A 90 3.17 10.99 9.69
CA LYS A 90 4.63 11.01 9.85
C LYS A 90 5.34 10.74 8.53
N LEU A 91 4.78 9.85 7.70
CA LEU A 91 5.30 9.53 6.38
C LEU A 91 5.16 10.74 5.45
N ALA A 92 3.96 11.31 5.32
CA ALA A 92 3.72 12.50 4.49
C ALA A 92 4.63 13.68 4.88
N ARG A 93 4.78 13.97 6.17
CA ARG A 93 5.71 15.01 6.67
C ARG A 93 7.18 14.70 6.39
N ARG A 94 7.57 13.43 6.37
CA ARG A 94 8.95 13.05 6.04
C ARG A 94 9.20 13.18 4.55
N ASP A 95 8.25 12.73 3.73
CA ASP A 95 8.33 12.81 2.28
C ASP A 95 8.30 14.25 1.79
N SER A 96 7.48 15.12 2.37
CA SER A 96 7.44 16.54 2.00
C SER A 96 8.74 17.29 2.32
N ARG A 97 9.41 16.95 3.43
CA ARG A 97 10.72 17.53 3.77
C ARG A 97 11.83 17.09 2.81
N LEU A 98 11.80 15.84 2.37
CA LEU A 98 12.80 15.28 1.44
C LEU A 98 12.49 15.67 -0.01
N TYR A 99 11.21 15.76 -0.35
CA TYR A 99 10.69 15.98 -1.69
C TYR A 99 9.56 17.01 -1.66
N PRO A 100 9.86 18.32 -1.61
CA PRO A 100 8.84 19.37 -1.50
C PRO A 100 7.72 19.31 -2.55
N ARG A 101 8.00 18.78 -3.74
CA ARG A 101 7.01 18.58 -4.82
C ARG A 101 5.85 17.66 -4.43
N VAL A 102 6.03 16.78 -3.44
CA VAL A 102 4.99 15.85 -2.96
C VAL A 102 3.84 16.61 -2.29
N LEU A 103 4.07 17.83 -1.78
CA LEU A 103 3.00 18.67 -1.20
C LEU A 103 1.83 18.88 -2.17
N ASN A 104 2.08 18.95 -3.48
CA ASN A 104 1.02 19.09 -4.48
C ASN A 104 0.05 17.90 -4.51
N TYR A 105 0.52 16.73 -4.08
CA TYR A 105 -0.21 15.46 -4.10
C TYR A 105 -0.93 15.17 -2.78
N LEU A 106 -0.67 15.97 -1.73
CA LEU A 106 -1.35 15.82 -0.44
C LEU A 106 -2.71 16.53 -0.47
N PRO A 107 -3.68 16.07 0.36
CA PRO A 107 -5.00 16.71 0.42
C PRO A 107 -4.93 18.17 0.87
N ASP A 108 -4.07 18.47 1.84
CA ASP A 108 -3.74 19.82 2.30
C ASP A 108 -2.21 20.06 2.27
N PRO A 109 -1.70 20.97 1.41
CA PRO A 109 -0.28 21.30 1.34
C PRO A 109 0.26 22.09 2.54
N GLU A 110 -0.60 22.83 3.26
CA GLU A 110 -0.22 23.66 4.41
C GLU A 110 -0.31 22.85 5.72
N GLU A 111 -1.26 21.91 5.79
CA GLU A 111 -1.36 20.90 6.83
C GLU A 111 -1.29 19.49 6.23
N PRO A 112 -0.08 18.92 6.03
CA PRO A 112 0.12 17.58 5.45
C PRO A 112 -0.54 16.41 6.20
N VAL A 113 -1.32 16.69 7.26
CA VAL A 113 -1.89 15.75 8.24
C VAL A 113 -3.19 16.31 8.81
#